data_AF-A0AAN5BXA0-F1
#
_entry.id   AF-A0AAN5BXA0-F1
#
_cell.length_a   1.000
_cell.length_b   1.000
_cell.length_c   1.000
_cell.angle_alpha   90.00
_cell.angle_beta   90.00
_cell.angle_gamma   90.00
#
_symmetry.space_group_name_H-M   'P 1'
#
loop_
_entity.id
_entity.type
_entity.pdbx_description
1 polymer ?
#
loop_
_entity_poly.entity_id
_entity_poly.type
_entity_poly.pdbx_seq_one_letter_code
_entity_poly.pdbx_strand_id
1 'polypeptide(L)'
;MSNVRSFLQDGVFVPPDHPTLSMPSSNILYISRPLRILSDTSNATSRAVGSQTATRKPTRFILVDSTANFRPDYWNRLVAVFTTGQTWQFKSYKWSSPPELFKHVTGIHVGWRGEGVPREVRGWGRGVQSFSVERWDEKGGVNGAGRWRDREVVEGIWTAIEEGMKQRGWGNK
;
A
#
# COMPACT_ATOMS: atom_id res chain seq x y z
N MET A 1 -12.01 1.69 -5.98
CA MET A 1 -11.80 0.69 -4.90
C MET A 1 -12.04 -0.75 -5.31
N SER A 2 -12.70 -1.03 -6.44
CA SER A 2 -13.17 -2.37 -6.84
C SER A 2 -12.09 -3.46 -6.87
N ASN A 3 -10.87 -3.15 -7.32
CA ASN A 3 -9.80 -4.14 -7.48
C ASN A 3 -8.76 -4.18 -6.35
N VAL A 4 -8.86 -3.28 -5.36
CA VAL A 4 -7.77 -3.09 -4.37
C VAL A 4 -7.57 -4.33 -3.48
N ARG A 5 -8.65 -5.08 -3.23
CA ARG A 5 -8.60 -6.31 -2.45
C ARG A 5 -7.91 -7.43 -3.23
N SER A 6 -8.34 -7.69 -4.47
CA SER A 6 -7.68 -8.65 -5.37
C SER A 6 -6.18 -8.36 -5.47
N PHE A 7 -5.83 -7.09 -5.59
CA PHE A 7 -4.43 -6.70 -5.72
C PHE A 7 -3.66 -6.83 -4.40
N LEU A 8 -4.02 -6.07 -3.36
CA LEU A 8 -3.20 -5.98 -2.14
C LEU A 8 -3.34 -7.18 -1.20
N GLN A 9 -4.44 -7.92 -1.27
CA GLN A 9 -4.68 -9.11 -0.45
C GLN A 9 -4.30 -10.38 -1.21
N ASP A 10 -4.79 -10.55 -2.44
CA ASP A 10 -4.65 -11.81 -3.18
C ASP A 10 -3.44 -11.81 -4.11
N GLY A 11 -2.81 -10.64 -4.32
CA GLY A 11 -1.59 -10.51 -5.10
C GLY A 11 -1.83 -10.56 -6.61
N VAL A 12 -3.05 -10.29 -7.07
CA VAL A 12 -3.43 -10.37 -8.49
C VAL A 12 -4.06 -9.07 -8.93
N PHE A 13 -3.45 -8.38 -9.89
CA PHE A 13 -4.06 -7.22 -10.50
C PHE A 13 -5.15 -7.65 -11.48
N VAL A 14 -6.33 -7.08 -11.30
CA VAL A 14 -7.49 -7.22 -12.18
C VAL A 14 -7.95 -5.80 -12.54
N PRO A 15 -8.31 -5.52 -13.81
CA PRO A 15 -8.82 -4.21 -14.21
C PRO A 15 -10.01 -3.78 -13.35
N PRO A 16 -10.09 -2.49 -12.93
CA PRO A 16 -11.14 -2.02 -12.02
C PRO A 16 -12.59 -2.23 -12.49
N ASP A 17 -12.79 -2.37 -13.80
CA ASP A 17 -14.04 -2.56 -14.52
C ASP A 17 -14.31 -4.02 -14.93
N HIS A 18 -13.41 -4.95 -14.57
CA HIS A 18 -13.55 -6.35 -14.94
C HIS A 18 -14.74 -7.01 -14.19
N PRO A 19 -15.55 -7.85 -14.87
CA PRO A 19 -16.79 -8.40 -14.32
C PRO A 19 -16.60 -9.37 -13.14
N THR A 20 -15.38 -9.89 -12.94
CA THR A 20 -15.08 -10.78 -11.81
C THR A 20 -14.89 -10.02 -10.49
N LEU A 21 -14.82 -8.69 -10.52
CA LEU A 21 -14.71 -7.88 -9.31
C LEU A 21 -16.09 -7.60 -8.73
N SER A 22 -16.24 -7.88 -7.44
CA SER A 22 -17.42 -7.42 -6.70
C SER A 22 -17.35 -5.90 -6.56
N MET A 23 -18.40 -5.21 -6.99
CA MET A 23 -18.55 -3.77 -6.72
C MET A 23 -18.80 -3.57 -5.22
N PRO A 24 -17.88 -2.94 -4.48
CA PRO A 24 -18.09 -2.74 -3.05
C PRO A 24 -19.22 -1.72 -2.85
N SER A 25 -20.19 -2.05 -2.01
CA SER A 25 -21.26 -1.14 -1.61
C SER A 25 -20.79 -0.04 -0.64
N SER A 26 -19.57 -0.18 -0.12
CA SER A 26 -18.96 0.72 0.85
C SER A 26 -17.62 1.24 0.34
N ASN A 27 -17.35 2.52 0.61
CA ASN A 27 -16.08 3.20 0.35
C ASN A 27 -14.97 2.77 1.33
N ILE A 28 -15.27 1.88 2.28
CA ILE A 28 -14.34 1.39 3.29
C ILE A 28 -14.10 -0.10 3.08
N LEU A 29 -12.83 -0.48 2.94
CA LEU A 29 -12.38 -1.87 2.87
C LEU A 29 -11.39 -2.17 4.00
N TYR A 30 -11.27 -3.44 4.37
CA TYR A 30 -10.36 -3.90 5.41
C TYR A 30 -9.43 -4.99 4.88
N ILE A 31 -8.14 -4.88 5.20
CA ILE A 31 -7.14 -5.92 4.92
C ILE A 31 -6.40 -6.20 6.23
N SER A 32 -6.27 -7.47 6.59
CA SER A 32 -5.50 -7.90 7.77
C SER A 32 -4.19 -8.52 7.31
N ARG A 33 -3.06 -8.04 7.83
CA ARG A 33 -1.73 -8.50 7.45
C ARG A 33 -0.83 -8.73 8.66
N PRO A 34 -0.05 -9.83 8.74
CA PRO A 34 1.06 -9.91 9.68
C PRO A 34 2.16 -8.93 9.24
N LEU A 35 2.63 -8.08 10.16
CA LEU A 35 3.75 -7.18 9.88
C LEU A 35 5.05 -7.92 10.12
N ARG A 36 5.88 -8.04 9.09
CA ARG A 36 7.12 -8.84 9.11
C ARG A 36 8.32 -8.05 9.66
N ILE A 37 8.39 -6.75 9.40
CA ILE A 37 9.55 -5.94 9.79
C ILE A 37 9.46 -5.51 11.27
N LEU A 38 8.24 -5.43 11.81
CA LEU A 38 7.99 -5.08 13.21
C LEU A 38 8.07 -6.27 14.18
N SER A 39 8.32 -7.49 13.68
CA SER A 39 8.52 -8.69 14.51
C SER A 39 9.97 -8.90 14.95
N ASP A 40 10.94 -8.33 14.24
CA ASP A 40 12.38 -8.52 14.54
C ASP A 40 12.92 -7.66 15.69
N THR A 41 12.08 -6.78 16.26
CA THR A 41 12.54 -5.77 17.23
C THR A 41 12.43 -6.20 18.69
N SER A 42 11.83 -7.36 18.98
CA SER A 42 11.86 -7.95 20.32
C SER A 42 13.13 -8.79 20.51
N ASN A 43 14.20 -8.16 21.03
CA ASN A 43 15.46 -8.74 21.51
C ASN A 43 16.42 -9.35 20.46
N ALA A 44 17.18 -8.49 19.76
CA ALA A 44 18.40 -8.88 19.04
C ALA A 44 19.66 -8.96 19.94
N THR A 45 19.52 -9.15 21.25
CA THR A 45 20.65 -9.30 22.20
C THR A 45 20.70 -10.63 22.94
N SER A 46 19.78 -11.57 22.69
CA SER A 46 19.88 -12.92 23.24
C SER A 46 20.02 -13.95 22.12
N ARG A 47 21.25 -14.46 21.96
CA ARG A 47 21.54 -15.74 21.31
C ARG A 47 20.74 -16.83 22.05
N ALA A 48 19.50 -17.07 21.64
CA ALA A 48 18.69 -18.16 22.16
C ALA A 48 18.21 -19.01 20.99
N VAL A 49 18.85 -20.17 20.87
CA VAL A 49 18.34 -21.33 20.13
C VAL A 49 16.97 -21.65 20.69
N GLY A 50 15.93 -21.44 19.88
CA GLY A 50 14.53 -21.65 20.24
C GLY A 50 13.88 -20.42 20.88
N SER A 51 13.18 -19.59 20.10
CA SER A 51 12.39 -18.49 20.66
C SER A 51 11.03 -18.42 20.00
N GLN A 52 10.03 -18.32 20.86
CA GLN A 52 8.61 -18.43 20.60
C GLN A 52 8.15 -17.52 19.47
N THR A 53 7.38 -18.12 18.57
CA THR A 53 6.41 -17.47 17.71
C THR A 53 5.42 -16.69 18.59
N ALA A 54 5.81 -15.49 19.02
CA ALA A 54 4.86 -14.51 19.52
C ALA A 54 3.92 -14.21 18.34
N THR A 55 2.77 -14.89 18.30
CA THR A 55 1.73 -14.74 17.29
C THR A 55 1.08 -13.37 17.49
N ARG A 56 1.80 -12.31 17.12
CA ARG A 56 1.30 -10.94 17.16
C ARG A 56 0.06 -10.90 16.27
N LYS A 57 -1.06 -10.41 16.82
CA LYS A 57 -2.33 -10.31 16.08
C LYS A 57 -2.09 -9.58 14.75
N PRO A 58 -2.63 -10.08 13.62
CA PRO A 58 -2.52 -9.39 12.34
C PRO A 58 -2.96 -7.94 12.45
N THR A 59 -2.21 -7.03 11.85
CA THR A 59 -2.58 -5.61 11.82
C THR A 59 -3.68 -5.41 10.80
N ARG A 60 -4.75 -4.74 11.21
CA ARG A 60 -5.89 -4.43 10.34
C ARG A 60 -5.69 -3.05 9.72
N PHE A 61 -5.56 -3.01 8.40
CA PHE A 61 -5.55 -1.81 7.58
C PHE A 61 -6.96 -1.45 7.15
N ILE A 62 -7.25 -0.16 7.16
CA ILE A 62 -8.51 0.41 6.67
C ILE A 62 -8.17 1.16 5.39
N LEU A 63 -8.81 0.78 4.29
CA LEU A 63 -8.64 1.37 2.98
C LEU A 63 -9.85 2.20 2.67
N VAL A 64 -9.63 3.42 2.18
CA VAL A 64 -10.65 4.39 1.80
C VAL A 64 -10.28 5.04 0.48
N ASP A 65 -11.26 5.46 -0.29
CA ASP A 65 -11.06 6.27 -1.51
C ASP A 65 -11.28 7.77 -1.31
N SER A 66 -11.89 8.17 -0.20
CA SER A 66 -12.21 9.57 0.09
C SER A 66 -11.88 9.94 1.53
N THR A 67 -11.39 11.17 1.69
CA THR A 67 -11.08 11.80 2.98
C THR A 67 -12.21 12.71 3.47
N ALA A 68 -13.35 12.78 2.78
CA ALA A 68 -14.45 13.70 3.10
C ALA A 68 -14.94 13.60 4.56
N ASN A 69 -14.90 12.39 5.14
CA ASN A 69 -15.33 12.12 6.51
C ASN A 69 -14.15 11.89 7.48
N PHE A 70 -12.95 12.36 7.14
CA PHE A 70 -11.77 12.17 8.00
C PHE A 70 -11.83 13.09 9.21
N ARG A 71 -11.95 12.48 10.39
CA ARG A 71 -11.75 13.18 11.64
C ARG A 71 -10.27 13.58 11.79
N PRO A 72 -9.97 14.68 12.51
CA PRO A 72 -8.59 15.14 12.71
C PRO A 72 -7.63 14.06 13.22
N ASP A 73 -8.10 13.14 14.07
CA ASP A 73 -7.32 12.04 14.64
C ASP A 73 -6.99 10.92 13.63
N TYR A 74 -7.79 10.77 12.56
CA TYR A 74 -7.56 9.74 11.53
C TYR A 74 -6.32 10.05 10.69
N TRP A 75 -6.00 11.33 10.50
CA TRP A 75 -4.77 11.74 9.80
C TRP A 75 -3.50 11.25 10.49
N ASN A 76 -3.52 11.09 11.82
CA ASN A 76 -2.39 10.55 12.57
C ASN A 76 -2.23 9.03 12.40
N ARG A 77 -3.25 8.36 11.87
CA ARG A 77 -3.27 6.90 11.60
C ARG A 77 -3.02 6.57 10.13
N LEU A 78 -2.85 7.59 9.28
CA LEU A 78 -2.63 7.41 7.86
C LEU A 78 -1.18 6.93 7.62
N VAL A 79 -1.04 5.73 7.08
CA VAL A 79 0.27 5.08 6.87
C VAL A 79 0.75 5.14 5.42
N ALA A 80 -0.19 5.17 4.47
CA ALA A 80 0.12 5.23 3.04
C ALA A 80 -0.94 6.00 2.25
N VAL A 81 -0.52 6.61 1.13
CA VAL A 81 -1.41 7.20 0.12
C VAL A 81 -1.04 6.64 -1.25
N PHE A 82 -2.00 6.02 -1.93
CA PHE A 82 -1.86 5.63 -3.33
C PHE A 82 -2.16 6.82 -4.22
N THR A 83 -1.32 7.08 -5.22
CA THR A 83 -1.44 8.25 -6.09
C THR A 83 -1.19 7.92 -7.55
N THR A 84 -1.89 8.64 -8.42
CA THR A 84 -1.71 8.62 -9.88
C THR A 84 -0.77 9.72 -10.38
N GLY A 85 -0.18 10.51 -9.47
CA GLY A 85 0.69 11.65 -9.82
C GLY A 85 -0.03 12.99 -9.93
N GLN A 86 -1.35 13.02 -9.86
CA GLN A 86 -2.15 14.23 -10.06
C GLN A 86 -2.37 14.97 -8.75
N THR A 87 -1.85 16.20 -8.64
CA THR A 87 -1.85 16.98 -7.39
C THR A 87 -3.25 17.36 -6.90
N TRP A 88 -4.24 17.42 -7.79
CA TRP A 88 -5.62 17.72 -7.40
C TRP A 88 -6.20 16.69 -6.43
N GLN A 89 -5.68 15.45 -6.44
CA GLN A 89 -6.05 14.38 -5.51
C GLN A 89 -5.95 14.82 -4.05
N PHE A 90 -4.97 15.69 -3.72
CA PHE A 90 -4.64 16.07 -2.35
C PHE A 90 -5.31 17.37 -1.89
N LYS A 91 -6.12 18.03 -2.72
CA LYS A 91 -6.69 19.35 -2.42
C LYS A 91 -7.48 19.41 -1.11
N SER A 92 -8.18 18.33 -0.77
CA SER A 92 -8.99 18.22 0.45
C SER A 92 -8.23 17.58 1.62
N TYR A 93 -6.94 17.28 1.46
CA TYR A 93 -6.16 16.60 2.49
C TYR A 93 -5.68 17.59 3.54
N LYS A 94 -5.40 17.09 4.76
CA LYS A 94 -4.78 17.88 5.83
C LYS A 94 -3.46 18.53 5.36
N TRP A 95 -2.66 17.79 4.60
CA TRP A 95 -1.47 18.28 3.92
C TRP A 95 -1.74 18.24 2.42
N SER A 96 -2.08 19.39 1.85
CA SER A 96 -2.48 19.48 0.43
C SER A 96 -1.29 19.58 -0.53
N SER A 97 -0.13 20.01 -0.04
CA SER A 97 1.10 20.03 -0.83
C SER A 97 1.77 18.64 -0.83
N PRO A 98 2.11 18.04 -1.99
CA PRO A 98 2.74 16.73 -2.03
C PRO A 98 4.05 16.62 -1.21
N PRO A 99 4.96 17.61 -1.26
CA PRO A 99 6.20 17.54 -0.46
C PRO A 99 5.96 17.50 1.05
N GLU A 100 4.90 18.16 1.53
CA GLU A 100 4.52 18.11 2.94
C GLU A 100 3.80 16.81 3.27
N LEU A 101 2.82 16.41 2.44
CA LEU A 101 2.10 15.17 2.60
C LEU A 101 3.06 13.98 2.75
N PHE A 102 4.00 13.82 1.83
CA PHE A 102 4.91 12.67 1.83
C PHE A 102 6.03 12.74 2.88
N LYS A 103 6.15 13.83 3.64
CA LYS A 103 6.90 13.82 4.91
C LYS A 103 6.15 13.10 6.01
N HIS A 104 4.81 13.12 5.98
CA HIS A 104 3.94 12.56 7.00
C HIS A 104 3.38 11.16 6.67
N VAL A 105 3.33 10.79 5.40
CA VAL A 105 2.80 9.49 4.95
C VAL A 105 3.65 8.90 3.82
N THR A 106 3.69 7.56 3.69
CA THR A 106 4.35 6.90 2.56
C THR A 106 3.51 7.06 1.29
N GLY A 107 4.06 7.63 0.22
CA GLY A 107 3.41 7.64 -1.08
C GLY A 107 3.66 6.36 -1.86
N ILE A 108 2.63 5.84 -2.51
CA ILE A 108 2.72 4.67 -3.40
C ILE A 108 2.17 5.06 -4.77
N HIS A 109 3.00 4.96 -5.79
CA HIS A 109 2.59 5.09 -7.18
C HIS A 109 2.63 3.70 -7.83
N VAL A 110 1.56 3.32 -8.51
CA VAL A 110 1.49 2.07 -9.29
C VAL A 110 1.23 2.45 -10.74
N GLY A 111 2.22 2.21 -11.59
CA GLY A 111 2.15 2.46 -13.03
C GLY A 111 2.19 1.16 -13.84
N TRP A 112 2.15 1.30 -15.17
CA TRP A 112 2.30 0.17 -16.07
C TRP A 112 3.77 -0.15 -16.32
N ARG A 113 4.09 -1.44 -16.42
CA ARG A 113 5.42 -1.89 -16.83
C ARG A 113 5.71 -1.44 -18.26
N GLY A 114 6.92 -0.91 -18.47
CA GLY A 114 7.34 -0.34 -19.76
C GLY A 114 6.98 1.14 -19.91
N GLU A 115 6.14 1.68 -19.04
CA GLU A 115 5.87 3.12 -19.00
C GLU A 115 6.81 3.84 -18.02
N GLY A 116 7.18 5.07 -18.37
CA GLY A 116 7.97 5.92 -17.48
C GLY A 116 7.14 6.43 -16.30
N VAL A 117 7.76 6.48 -15.12
CA VAL A 117 7.14 7.14 -13.95
C VAL A 117 6.85 8.61 -14.28
N PRO A 118 5.65 9.15 -13.97
CA PRO A 118 5.33 10.55 -14.22
C PRO A 118 6.35 11.52 -13.61
N ARG A 119 6.59 12.66 -14.27
CA ARG A 119 7.61 13.63 -13.85
C ARG A 119 7.31 14.19 -12.46
N GLU A 120 6.05 14.40 -12.16
CA GLU A 120 5.52 14.87 -10.89
C GLU A 120 5.88 13.89 -9.77
N VAL A 121 5.61 12.60 -9.99
CA VAL A 121 5.92 11.52 -9.04
C VAL A 121 7.42 11.44 -8.79
N ARG A 122 8.25 11.50 -9.84
CA ARG A 122 9.72 11.56 -9.70
C ARG A 122 10.17 12.78 -8.90
N GLY A 123 9.52 13.92 -9.09
CA GLY A 123 9.80 15.17 -8.38
C GLY A 123 9.54 15.12 -6.89
N TRP A 124 8.71 14.19 -6.41
CA TRP A 124 8.43 14.01 -4.98
C TRP A 124 9.52 13.21 -4.24
N GLY A 125 10.48 12.64 -4.98
CA GLY A 125 11.67 11.99 -4.42
C GLY A 125 11.35 10.77 -3.55
N ARG A 126 12.10 10.61 -2.45
CA ARG A 126 12.01 9.43 -1.57
C ARG A 126 10.68 9.29 -0.82
N GLY A 127 9.84 10.33 -0.82
CA GLY A 127 8.52 10.29 -0.20
C GLY A 127 7.53 9.38 -0.93
N VAL A 128 7.79 9.05 -2.21
CA VAL A 128 6.90 8.22 -3.03
C VAL A 128 7.67 7.10 -3.70
N GLN A 129 7.26 5.86 -3.44
CA GLN A 129 7.81 4.69 -4.11
C GLN A 129 6.94 4.29 -5.30
N SER A 130 7.59 4.02 -6.42
CA SER A 130 6.94 3.64 -7.67
C SER A 130 7.08 2.15 -7.94
N PHE A 131 5.96 1.51 -8.23
CA PHE A 131 5.85 0.11 -8.60
C PHE A 131 5.24 0.00 -9.99
N SER A 132 5.52 -1.09 -10.69
CA SER A 132 4.96 -1.32 -12.03
C SER A 132 4.32 -2.70 -12.13
N VAL A 133 3.08 -2.72 -12.62
CA VAL A 133 2.32 -3.94 -12.90
C VAL A 133 2.23 -4.17 -14.40
N GLU A 134 2.10 -5.42 -14.81
CA GLU A 134 1.88 -5.73 -16.23
C GLU A 134 0.44 -5.40 -16.62
N ARG A 135 0.24 -5.09 -17.91
CA ARG A 135 -1.10 -4.88 -18.46
C ARG A 135 -1.90 -6.18 -18.41
N TRP A 136 -3.21 -6.05 -18.25
CA TRP A 136 -4.11 -7.19 -18.26
C TRP A 136 -4.10 -7.85 -19.64
N ASP A 137 -4.02 -9.17 -19.65
CA ASP A 137 -4.16 -10.01 -20.84
C ASP A 137 -5.49 -10.74 -20.75
N GLU A 138 -6.45 -10.40 -21.62
CA GLU A 138 -7.77 -11.02 -21.63
C GLU A 138 -7.71 -12.52 -21.91
N LYS A 139 -6.74 -13.00 -22.70
CA LYS A 139 -6.62 -14.42 -23.05
C LYS A 139 -6.12 -15.24 -21.87
N GLY A 140 -5.16 -14.70 -21.13
CA GLY A 140 -4.57 -15.35 -19.97
C GLY A 140 -5.35 -15.14 -18.67
N GLY A 141 -6.09 -14.03 -18.55
CA GLY A 141 -6.83 -13.66 -17.36
C GLY A 141 -5.96 -13.66 -16.10
N VAL A 142 -6.47 -14.28 -15.02
CA VAL A 142 -5.73 -14.46 -13.74
C VAL A 142 -4.50 -15.36 -13.86
N ASN A 143 -4.42 -16.19 -14.90
CA ASN A 143 -3.26 -17.04 -15.21
C ASN A 143 -2.39 -16.43 -16.31
N GLY A 144 -2.65 -15.17 -16.70
CA GLY A 144 -1.95 -14.53 -17.78
C GLY A 144 -0.47 -14.32 -17.51
N ALA A 145 0.28 -14.13 -18.59
CA ALA A 145 1.70 -13.81 -18.49
C ALA A 145 1.89 -12.61 -17.54
N GLY A 146 2.86 -12.72 -16.63
CA GLY A 146 3.20 -11.67 -15.70
C GLY A 146 2.38 -11.58 -14.42
N ARG A 147 1.22 -12.25 -14.29
CA ARG A 147 0.44 -12.24 -13.03
C ARG A 147 1.24 -12.77 -11.85
N TRP A 148 2.17 -13.71 -12.09
CA TRP A 148 3.10 -14.20 -11.06
C TRP A 148 3.96 -13.09 -10.44
N ARG A 149 4.25 -12.01 -11.18
CA ARG A 149 5.01 -10.84 -10.70
C ARG A 149 4.17 -9.90 -9.85
N ASP A 150 2.85 -9.90 -10.00
CA ASP A 150 1.97 -9.03 -9.21
C ASP A 150 2.17 -9.29 -7.71
N ARG A 151 2.39 -10.55 -7.32
CA ARG A 151 2.66 -10.91 -5.93
C ARG A 151 3.96 -10.29 -5.42
N GLU A 152 5.02 -10.28 -6.22
CA GLU A 152 6.29 -9.62 -5.88
C GLU A 152 6.10 -8.12 -5.73
N VAL A 153 5.37 -7.50 -6.66
CA VAL A 153 5.04 -6.07 -6.61
C VAL A 153 4.27 -5.73 -5.33
N VAL A 154 3.26 -6.52 -4.99
CA VAL A 154 2.44 -6.34 -3.79
C VAL A 154 3.27 -6.50 -2.52
N GLU A 155 4.17 -7.48 -2.45
CA GLU A 155 5.10 -7.62 -1.33
C GLU A 155 6.06 -6.43 -1.21
N GLY A 156 6.51 -5.86 -2.34
CA GLY A 156 7.28 -4.62 -2.37
C GLY A 156 6.50 -3.42 -1.83
N ILE A 157 5.24 -3.26 -2.25
CA ILE A 157 4.34 -2.20 -1.75
C ILE A 157 4.18 -2.32 -0.24
N TRP A 158 3.94 -3.52 0.27
CA TRP A 158 3.76 -3.69 1.70
C TRP A 158 5.05 -3.51 2.50
N THR A 159 6.19 -3.93 1.96
CA THR A 159 7.51 -3.62 2.54
C THR A 159 7.69 -2.11 2.69
N ALA A 160 7.37 -1.34 1.66
CA ALA A 160 7.40 0.13 1.69
C ALA A 160 6.49 0.73 2.78
N ILE A 161 5.27 0.18 2.92
CA ILE A 161 4.33 0.61 3.97
C ILE A 161 4.89 0.27 5.36
N GLU A 162 5.39 -0.94 5.57
CA GLU A 162 5.95 -1.40 6.84
C GLU A 162 7.20 -0.60 7.26
N GLU A 163 8.09 -0.30 6.32
CA GLU A 163 9.25 0.56 6.55
C GLU A 163 8.83 1.98 6.94
N GLY A 164 7.85 2.56 6.23
CA GLY A 164 7.30 3.87 6.56
C GLY A 164 6.62 3.91 7.93
N MET A 165 5.90 2.85 8.29
CA MET A 165 5.32 2.66 9.62
C MET A 165 6.43 2.60 10.68
N LYS A 166 7.47 1.79 10.47
CA LYS A 166 8.62 1.67 11.40
C LYS A 166 9.32 3.01 11.61
N GLN A 167 9.61 3.75 10.54
CA GLN A 167 10.23 5.08 10.61
C GLN A 167 9.39 6.08 11.42
N ARG A 168 8.07 5.87 11.48
CA ARG A 168 7.11 6.69 12.22
C ARG A 168 6.80 6.15 13.62
N GLY A 169 7.57 5.17 14.10
CA GLY A 169 7.45 4.63 15.46
C GLY A 169 6.28 3.65 15.67
N TRP A 170 5.65 3.15 14.61
CA TRP A 170 4.65 2.11 14.72
C TRP A 170 5.32 0.79 15.13
N GLY A 171 4.76 0.10 16.13
CA GLY A 171 5.26 -1.20 16.58
C GLY A 171 6.13 -1.19 17.84
N ASN A 172 6.63 -0.02 18.27
CA ASN A 172 7.47 0.18 19.47
C ASN A 172 6.68 0.35 20.78
N LYS A 173 5.41 -0.08 20.81
CA LYS A 173 4.55 -0.06 22.01
C LYS A 173 4.08 -1.47 22.33
#